data_AF-A0A7S2NCV4-F1
#
_entry.id   AF-A0A7S2NCV4-F1
#
_cell.length_a   1.000
_cell.length_b   1.000
_cell.length_c   1.000
_cell.angle_alpha   90.00
_cell.angle_beta   90.00
_cell.angle_gamma   90.00
#
_symmetry.space_group_name_H-M   'P 1'
#
loop_
_entity.id
_entity.type
_entity.pdbx_description
1 polymer ?
#
loop_
_entity_poly.entity_id
_entity_poly.type
_entity_poly.pdbx_seq_one_letter_code
_entity_poly.pdbx_strand_id
1 'polypeptide(L)'
;EKKPEEEEEEEEKEEDTSMFEDGFDVFGVSDVCDMGQGVPVFAQWTFEDWALLGLRFELTALVHAFRRDVNDAERAGIHVDHFTFYYNRYFRKACNLKSYGVESVAELVGLVSDSVYLSPQQVLCTHLSEELDSVDIYAELTEEARRERHLQIDSGNEKAVLKFSQAHLAAPSAIAHATGFGGARGPPAPYHR
;
A
#
# COMPACT_ATOMS: atom_id res chain seq x y z
N GLU A 1 2.87 16.30 -43.36
CA GLU A 1 3.99 16.45 -42.41
C GLU A 1 3.47 16.06 -41.03
N LYS A 2 3.87 14.89 -40.52
CA LYS A 2 3.45 14.33 -39.22
C LYS A 2 4.54 13.42 -38.61
N LYS A 3 5.74 13.48 -39.20
CA LYS A 3 6.90 12.62 -38.96
C LYS A 3 7.82 13.09 -37.81
N PRO A 4 7.95 14.39 -37.48
CA PRO A 4 8.90 14.80 -36.43
C PRO A 4 8.39 14.52 -35.01
N GLU A 5 7.08 14.60 -34.74
CA GLU A 5 6.52 14.27 -33.40
C GLU A 5 6.61 12.77 -33.07
N GLU A 6 6.42 11.88 -34.05
CA GLU A 6 6.55 10.42 -33.82
C GLU A 6 8.01 10.02 -33.59
N GLU A 7 8.98 10.65 -34.28
CA GLU A 7 10.41 10.38 -34.08
C GLU A 7 10.91 10.89 -32.72
N GLU A 8 10.46 12.08 -32.26
CA GLU A 8 10.78 12.60 -30.91
C GLU A 8 10.16 11.74 -29.78
N GLU A 9 8.90 11.29 -29.92
CA GLU A 9 8.26 10.41 -28.93
C GLU A 9 8.91 9.01 -28.86
N GLU A 10 9.42 8.48 -29.98
CA GLU A 10 10.13 7.21 -30.00
C GLU A 10 11.52 7.35 -29.36
N GLU A 11 12.27 8.41 -29.65
CA GLU A 11 13.58 8.70 -29.03
C GLU A 11 13.45 8.91 -27.50
N GLU A 12 12.47 9.69 -27.03
CA GLU A 12 12.23 9.90 -25.59
C GLU A 12 11.87 8.58 -24.87
N LYS A 13 11.06 7.71 -25.50
CA LYS A 13 10.70 6.40 -24.93
C LYS A 13 11.89 5.45 -24.87
N GLU A 14 12.74 5.44 -25.91
CA GLU A 14 13.95 4.61 -25.92
C GLU A 14 14.96 5.06 -24.84
N GLU A 15 15.18 6.37 -24.69
CA GLU A 15 16.05 6.91 -23.63
C GLU A 15 15.52 6.58 -22.23
N ASP A 16 14.22 6.80 -21.97
CA ASP A 16 13.59 6.48 -20.69
C ASP A 16 13.73 4.99 -20.37
N THR A 17 13.46 4.10 -21.34
CA THR A 17 13.58 2.66 -21.14
C THR A 17 15.03 2.20 -20.89
N SER A 18 16.01 2.85 -21.53
CA SER A 18 17.43 2.52 -21.35
C SER A 18 17.95 2.80 -19.93
N MET A 19 17.39 3.77 -19.22
CA MET A 19 17.78 4.05 -17.82
C MET A 19 17.37 2.93 -16.86
N PHE A 20 16.37 2.12 -17.21
CA PHE A 20 15.87 1.02 -16.38
C PHE A 20 16.45 -0.36 -16.75
N GLU A 21 17.53 -0.41 -17.55
CA GLU A 21 18.21 -1.65 -17.96
C GLU A 21 18.59 -2.57 -16.78
N ASP A 22 18.76 -3.86 -17.08
CA ASP A 22 19.10 -4.92 -16.12
C ASP A 22 20.32 -4.53 -15.26
N GLY A 23 20.11 -4.41 -13.95
CA GLY A 23 21.16 -4.06 -12.98
C GLY A 23 21.11 -2.64 -12.43
N PHE A 24 20.13 -1.81 -12.81
CA PHE A 24 19.88 -0.54 -12.13
C PHE A 24 19.64 -0.77 -10.61
N ASP A 25 20.35 -0.04 -9.74
CA ASP A 25 20.21 -0.13 -8.29
C ASP A 25 19.28 0.98 -7.79
N VAL A 26 18.02 0.63 -7.54
CA VAL A 26 16.96 1.57 -7.13
C VAL A 26 17.30 2.26 -5.81
N PHE A 27 17.97 1.56 -4.89
CA PHE A 27 18.32 2.08 -3.55
C PHE A 27 19.58 2.95 -3.56
N GLY A 28 20.31 2.99 -4.68
CA GLY A 28 21.48 3.83 -4.87
C GLY A 28 21.17 5.26 -5.34
N VAL A 29 19.89 5.55 -5.61
CA VAL A 29 19.43 6.84 -6.14
C VAL A 29 19.43 7.91 -5.03
N SER A 30 19.98 9.08 -5.33
CA SER A 30 19.99 10.21 -4.39
C SER A 30 18.73 11.07 -4.40
N ASP A 31 17.99 11.08 -5.51
CA ASP A 31 16.71 11.77 -5.67
C ASP A 31 15.76 10.91 -6.51
N VAL A 32 14.70 10.40 -5.87
CA VAL A 32 13.70 9.57 -6.54
C VAL A 32 12.93 10.32 -7.64
N CYS A 33 13.00 11.65 -7.67
CA CYS A 33 12.36 12.47 -8.69
C CYS A 33 13.27 12.76 -9.91
N ASP A 34 14.56 12.46 -9.82
CA ASP A 34 15.53 12.66 -10.90
C ASP A 34 16.69 11.67 -10.80
N MET A 35 16.61 10.58 -11.57
CA MET A 35 17.67 9.60 -11.74
C MET A 35 18.66 10.00 -12.85
N GLY A 36 18.45 11.15 -13.49
CA GLY A 36 19.11 11.58 -14.71
C GLY A 36 18.10 12.16 -15.70
N GLN A 37 18.47 13.25 -16.38
CA GLN A 37 17.64 13.92 -17.40
C GLN A 37 16.21 14.31 -16.93
N GLY A 38 15.96 14.39 -15.62
CA GLY A 38 14.63 14.69 -15.07
C GLY A 38 13.68 13.49 -15.02
N VAL A 39 14.19 12.27 -15.16
CA VAL A 39 13.39 11.04 -15.14
C VAL A 39 13.25 10.53 -13.70
N PRO A 40 12.03 10.43 -13.14
CA PRO A 40 11.82 9.89 -11.80
C PRO A 40 11.82 8.35 -11.77
N VAL A 41 12.10 7.74 -10.61
CA VAL A 41 12.06 6.27 -10.39
C VAL A 41 10.70 5.66 -10.74
N PHE A 42 9.64 6.47 -10.69
CA PHE A 42 8.25 6.08 -10.91
C PHE A 42 7.73 6.44 -12.30
N ALA A 43 8.60 6.77 -13.26
CA ALA A 43 8.21 7.16 -14.63
C ALA A 43 7.33 6.10 -15.32
N GLN A 44 7.61 4.81 -15.09
CA GLN A 44 6.92 3.68 -15.71
C GLN A 44 5.79 3.09 -14.86
N TRP A 45 5.35 3.79 -13.80
CA TRP A 45 4.35 3.25 -12.89
C TRP A 45 2.96 3.24 -13.50
N THR A 46 2.27 2.12 -13.29
CA THR A 46 0.85 1.99 -13.55
C THR A 46 0.04 2.28 -12.28
N PHE A 47 -1.27 2.25 -12.42
CA PHE A 47 -2.20 2.44 -11.31
C PHE A 47 -1.93 1.49 -10.13
N GLU A 48 -1.57 0.24 -10.43
CA GLU A 48 -1.28 -0.79 -9.44
C GLU A 48 -0.04 -0.45 -8.59
N ASP A 49 0.98 0.17 -9.18
CA ASP A 49 2.20 0.58 -8.49
C ASP A 49 1.89 1.68 -7.47
N TRP A 50 1.11 2.69 -7.87
CA TRP A 50 0.62 3.73 -6.97
C TRP A 50 -0.23 3.17 -5.83
N ALA A 51 -1.08 2.18 -6.13
CA ALA A 51 -1.89 1.51 -5.11
C ALA A 51 -1.02 0.71 -4.12
N LEU A 52 0.04 0.05 -4.58
CA LEU A 52 0.99 -0.66 -3.72
C LEU A 52 1.85 0.28 -2.88
N LEU A 53 2.34 1.39 -3.45
CA LEU A 53 3.02 2.44 -2.66
C LEU A 53 2.11 2.96 -1.54
N GLY A 54 0.87 3.29 -1.87
CA GLY A 54 -0.11 3.75 -0.89
C GLY A 54 -0.34 2.71 0.21
N LEU A 55 -0.45 1.43 -0.15
CA LEU A 55 -0.62 0.33 0.79
C LEU A 55 0.59 0.18 1.72
N ARG A 56 1.83 0.24 1.22
CA ARG A 56 3.06 0.21 2.04
C ARG A 56 3.06 1.30 3.10
N PHE A 57 2.78 2.53 2.67
CA PHE A 57 2.72 3.68 3.56
C PHE A 57 1.61 3.54 4.60
N GLU A 58 0.38 3.23 4.18
CA GLU A 58 -0.77 3.09 5.08
C GLU A 58 -0.55 2.01 6.14
N LEU A 59 -0.05 0.83 5.75
CA LEU A 59 0.16 -0.27 6.70
C LEU A 59 1.31 0.01 7.68
N THR A 60 2.40 0.61 7.20
CA THR A 60 3.53 1.00 8.05
C THR A 60 3.10 2.09 9.05
N ALA A 61 2.43 3.14 8.56
CA ALA A 61 1.89 4.21 9.40
C ALA A 61 0.90 3.69 10.44
N LEU A 62 0.06 2.72 10.09
CA LEU A 62 -0.88 2.08 11.02
C LEU A 62 -0.16 1.39 12.18
N VAL A 63 0.91 0.63 11.90
CA VAL A 63 1.69 -0.07 12.94
C VAL A 63 2.35 0.94 13.88
N HIS A 64 2.99 1.98 13.34
CA HIS A 64 3.63 3.02 14.15
C HIS A 64 2.62 3.80 15.01
N ALA A 65 1.51 4.26 14.40
CA ALA A 65 0.48 4.99 15.12
C ALA A 65 -0.14 4.15 16.25
N PHE A 66 -0.39 2.87 16.00
CA PHE A 66 -0.89 1.96 17.02
C PHE A 66 0.09 1.79 18.20
N ARG A 67 1.39 1.61 17.91
CA ARG A 67 2.43 1.50 18.95
C ARG A 67 2.49 2.75 19.83
N ARG A 68 2.43 3.94 19.22
CA ARG A 68 2.40 5.22 19.93
C ARG A 68 1.18 5.37 20.84
N ASP A 69 0.00 4.99 20.35
CA ASP A 69 -1.25 5.13 21.12
C ASP A 69 -1.36 4.14 22.28
N VAL A 70 -0.89 2.91 22.08
CA VAL A 70 -0.92 1.87 23.10
C VAL A 70 0.16 2.10 24.17
N ASN A 71 1.29 2.70 23.79
CA ASN A 71 2.41 3.05 24.68
C ASN A 71 2.85 1.88 25.60
N ASP A 72 2.84 0.66 25.05
CA ASP A 72 3.24 -0.57 25.73
C ASP A 72 4.24 -1.31 24.84
N ALA A 73 5.48 -1.45 25.32
CA ALA A 73 6.57 -2.08 24.58
C ALA A 73 6.31 -3.57 24.29
N GLU A 74 5.45 -4.23 25.07
CA GLU A 74 5.09 -5.64 24.88
C GLU A 74 3.97 -5.82 23.82
N ARG A 75 3.30 -4.74 23.41
CA ARG A 75 2.29 -4.77 22.34
C ARG A 75 2.89 -4.32 21.02
N ALA A 76 3.57 -5.25 20.37
CA ALA A 76 4.31 -5.03 19.14
C ALA A 76 3.45 -4.59 17.93
N GLY A 77 2.12 -4.76 17.95
CA GLY A 77 1.27 -4.37 16.82
C GLY A 77 -0.18 -4.84 16.92
N ILE A 78 -0.87 -4.84 15.79
CA ILE A 78 -2.30 -5.18 15.68
C ILE A 78 -2.45 -6.66 15.29
N HIS A 79 -3.16 -7.45 16.11
CA HIS A 79 -3.56 -8.80 15.69
C HIS A 79 -4.46 -8.73 14.45
N VAL A 80 -4.28 -9.66 13.50
CA VAL A 80 -4.95 -9.67 12.19
C VAL A 80 -6.48 -9.57 12.29
N ASP A 81 -7.08 -10.21 13.30
CA ASP A 81 -8.53 -10.17 13.57
C ASP A 81 -9.06 -8.77 13.87
N HIS A 82 -8.19 -7.85 14.28
CA HIS A 82 -8.54 -6.46 14.61
C HIS A 82 -8.08 -5.47 13.54
N PHE A 83 -7.47 -5.97 12.45
CA PHE A 83 -6.94 -5.13 11.36
C PHE A 83 -7.99 -4.16 10.81
N THR A 84 -9.14 -4.67 10.37
CA THR A 84 -10.19 -3.84 9.74
C THR A 84 -10.72 -2.76 10.69
N PHE A 85 -10.83 -3.08 11.99
CA PHE A 85 -11.26 -2.12 13.00
C PHE A 85 -10.26 -0.97 13.13
N TYR A 86 -8.97 -1.28 13.29
CA TYR A 86 -7.94 -0.26 13.46
C TYR A 86 -7.70 0.52 12.17
N TYR A 87 -7.66 -0.13 11.01
CA TYR A 87 -7.53 0.54 9.73
C TYR A 87 -8.63 1.60 9.56
N ASN A 88 -9.90 1.27 9.86
CA ASN A 88 -10.99 2.25 9.84
C ASN A 88 -10.86 3.33 10.93
N ARG A 89 -10.41 2.94 12.13
CA ARG A 89 -10.26 3.86 13.26
C ARG A 89 -9.25 4.97 12.99
N TYR A 90 -8.13 4.64 12.34
CA TYR A 90 -7.05 5.58 12.03
C TYR A 90 -7.33 6.34 10.73
N PHE A 91 -7.66 5.65 9.64
CA PHE A 91 -7.79 6.29 8.31
C PHE A 91 -9.19 6.79 7.99
N ARG A 92 -10.20 6.45 8.80
CA ARG A 92 -11.62 6.74 8.49
C ARG A 92 -12.06 6.19 7.13
N LYS A 93 -11.39 5.13 6.68
CA LYS A 93 -11.53 4.47 5.38
C LYS A 93 -11.76 2.98 5.59
N ALA A 94 -12.54 2.33 4.73
CA ALA A 94 -12.62 0.87 4.74
C ALA A 94 -11.47 0.27 3.93
N CYS A 95 -10.80 -0.76 4.45
CA CYS A 95 -9.86 -1.55 3.65
C CYS A 95 -10.66 -2.62 2.89
N ASN A 96 -10.78 -2.47 1.57
CA ASN A 96 -11.48 -3.42 0.73
C ASN A 96 -10.48 -4.39 0.07
N LEU A 97 -10.36 -5.59 0.62
CA LEU A 97 -9.42 -6.63 0.16
C LEU A 97 -9.64 -7.00 -1.32
N LYS A 98 -10.91 -7.07 -1.76
CA LYS A 98 -11.27 -7.40 -3.13
C LYS A 98 -10.76 -6.38 -4.14
N SER A 99 -10.53 -5.13 -3.70
CA SER A 99 -9.96 -4.09 -4.54
C SER A 99 -8.52 -4.37 -4.93
N TYR A 100 -7.80 -5.15 -4.11
CA TYR A 100 -6.44 -5.63 -4.36
C TYR A 100 -6.41 -7.05 -4.95
N GLY A 101 -7.58 -7.63 -5.27
CA GLY A 101 -7.67 -8.99 -5.83
C GLY A 101 -7.37 -10.10 -4.82
N VAL A 102 -7.48 -9.82 -3.51
CA VAL A 102 -7.19 -10.77 -2.42
C VAL A 102 -8.40 -11.00 -1.50
N GLU A 103 -8.40 -12.11 -0.76
CA GLU A 103 -9.51 -12.55 0.09
C GLU A 103 -9.20 -12.45 1.59
N SER A 104 -7.92 -12.34 1.96
CA SER A 104 -7.50 -12.25 3.36
C SER A 104 -6.52 -11.10 3.63
N VAL A 105 -6.44 -10.68 4.90
CA VAL A 105 -5.44 -9.68 5.33
C VAL A 105 -4.02 -10.22 5.18
N ALA A 106 -3.82 -11.54 5.35
CA ALA A 106 -2.53 -12.17 5.13
C ALA A 106 -2.08 -12.06 3.65
N GLU A 107 -2.99 -12.27 2.71
CA GLU A 107 -2.71 -12.06 1.28
C GLU A 107 -2.46 -10.59 0.96
N LEU A 108 -3.20 -9.66 1.56
CA LEU A 108 -2.97 -8.22 1.42
C LEU A 108 -1.56 -7.82 1.89
N VAL A 109 -1.15 -8.31 3.06
CA VAL A 109 0.21 -8.09 3.59
C VAL A 109 1.25 -8.72 2.68
N GLY A 110 0.95 -9.87 2.08
CA GLY A 110 1.81 -10.53 1.10
C GLY A 110 2.14 -9.68 -0.13
N LEU A 111 1.25 -8.77 -0.54
CA LEU A 111 1.50 -7.85 -1.66
C LEU A 111 2.58 -6.81 -1.38
N VAL A 112 2.89 -6.56 -0.11
CA VAL A 112 3.83 -5.51 0.36
C VAL A 112 4.76 -6.05 1.46
N SER A 113 5.14 -7.32 1.31
CA SER A 113 5.92 -8.06 2.31
C SER A 113 7.34 -7.51 2.56
N ASP A 114 7.81 -6.65 1.66
CA ASP A 114 9.05 -5.87 1.80
C ASP A 114 8.97 -4.76 2.87
N SER A 115 7.77 -4.31 3.24
CA SER A 115 7.54 -3.19 4.17
C SER A 115 6.87 -3.62 5.47
N VAL A 116 5.94 -4.58 5.40
CA VAL A 116 5.16 -5.08 6.53
C VAL A 116 5.01 -6.59 6.49
N TYR A 117 4.85 -7.21 7.66
CA TYR A 117 4.72 -8.66 7.78
C TYR A 117 3.78 -9.05 8.93
N LEU A 118 3.27 -10.28 8.89
CA LEU A 118 2.60 -10.91 10.03
C LEU A 118 3.62 -11.75 10.81
N SER A 119 3.75 -11.49 12.11
CA SER A 119 4.50 -12.35 13.02
C SER A 119 3.88 -13.75 13.12
N PRO A 120 4.58 -14.75 13.69
CA PRO A 120 4.00 -16.08 13.94
C PRO A 120 2.71 -16.05 14.78
N GLN A 121 2.55 -15.01 15.61
CA GLN A 121 1.35 -14.76 16.43
C GLN A 121 0.27 -13.97 15.68
N GLN A 122 0.36 -13.85 14.36
CA GLN A 122 -0.60 -13.12 13.52
C GLN A 122 -0.74 -11.63 13.89
N VAL A 123 0.33 -11.03 14.39
CA VAL A 123 0.42 -9.59 14.67
C VAL A 123 1.08 -8.88 13.51
N LEU A 124 0.44 -7.83 12.98
CA LEU A 124 0.98 -6.94 11.95
C LEU A 124 2.14 -6.12 12.50
N CYS A 125 3.28 -6.26 11.85
CA CYS A 125 4.55 -5.62 12.15
C CYS A 125 5.09 -4.93 10.89
N THR A 126 6.08 -4.06 11.05
CA THR A 126 6.78 -3.39 9.95
C THR A 126 8.28 -3.67 10.02
N HIS A 127 8.92 -3.75 8.86
CA HIS A 127 10.37 -3.79 8.70
C HIS A 127 11.01 -2.39 8.82
N LEU A 128 10.20 -1.35 8.65
CA LEU A 128 10.67 0.02 8.58
C LEU A 128 10.75 0.66 9.98
N SER A 129 11.78 1.48 10.16
CA SER A 129 11.95 2.29 11.37
C SER A 129 10.85 3.35 11.44
N GLU A 130 10.51 3.78 12.65
CA GLU A 130 9.64 4.95 12.82
C GLU A 130 10.39 6.26 12.49
N GLU A 131 11.71 6.25 12.63
CA GLU A 131 12.62 7.35 12.33
C GLU A 131 13.19 7.13 10.93
N LEU A 132 12.36 7.26 9.89
CA LEU A 132 12.83 7.23 8.51
C LEU A 132 13.51 8.54 8.15
N ASP A 133 14.67 8.44 7.50
CA ASP A 133 15.40 9.59 6.97
C ASP A 133 14.65 10.24 5.80
N SER A 134 13.95 9.43 4.99
CA SER A 134 13.07 9.89 3.91
C SER A 134 11.89 8.94 3.67
N VAL A 135 10.82 9.47 3.08
CA VAL A 135 9.68 8.69 2.56
C VAL A 135 9.98 8.06 1.20
N ASP A 136 11.10 8.42 0.59
CA ASP A 136 11.58 7.92 -0.70
C ASP A 136 11.72 6.39 -0.71
N ILE A 137 12.00 5.79 0.45
CA ILE A 137 12.04 4.33 0.62
C ILE A 137 10.78 3.63 0.13
N TYR A 138 9.60 4.26 0.23
CA TYR A 138 8.36 3.67 -0.30
C TYR A 138 8.33 3.65 -1.82
N ALA A 139 8.93 4.65 -2.47
CA ALA A 139 9.09 4.67 -3.92
C ALA A 139 10.11 3.62 -4.37
N GLU A 140 11.25 3.55 -3.68
CA GLU A 140 12.30 2.56 -3.96
C GLU A 140 11.79 1.12 -3.82
N LEU A 141 11.12 0.78 -2.70
CA LEU A 141 10.52 -0.53 -2.48
C LEU A 141 9.44 -0.87 -3.53
N THR A 142 8.69 0.14 -3.99
CA THR A 142 7.64 -0.07 -4.99
C THR A 142 8.25 -0.34 -6.36
N GLU A 143 9.28 0.39 -6.74
CA GLU A 143 9.96 0.19 -8.02
C GLU A 143 10.71 -1.13 -8.06
N GLU A 144 11.43 -1.51 -6.99
CA GLU A 144 12.09 -2.81 -6.91
C GLU A 144 11.07 -3.96 -7.03
N ALA A 145 9.96 -3.90 -6.29
CA ALA A 145 8.90 -4.89 -6.38
C ALA A 145 8.20 -4.92 -7.75
N ARG A 146 8.10 -3.78 -8.45
CA ARG A 146 7.58 -3.72 -9.83
C ARG A 146 8.50 -4.47 -10.78
N ARG A 147 9.80 -4.21 -10.71
CA ARG A 147 10.82 -4.85 -11.55
C ARG A 147 10.87 -6.35 -11.31
N GLU A 148 10.91 -6.79 -10.06
CA GLU A 148 10.87 -8.23 -9.76
C GLU A 148 9.58 -8.89 -10.26
N ARG A 149 8.43 -8.23 -10.11
CA ARG A 149 7.16 -8.73 -10.66
C ARG A 149 7.19 -8.84 -12.19
N HIS A 150 7.76 -7.87 -12.90
CA HIS A 150 7.91 -7.95 -14.35
C HIS A 150 8.79 -9.13 -14.77
N LEU A 151 9.93 -9.33 -14.10
CA LEU A 151 10.79 -10.50 -14.33
C LEU A 151 10.04 -11.82 -14.08
N GLN A 152 9.19 -11.88 -13.06
CA GLN A 152 8.35 -13.04 -12.81
C GLN A 152 7.30 -13.26 -13.92
N ILE A 153 6.67 -12.19 -14.41
CA ILE A 153 5.71 -12.28 -15.52
C ILE A 153 6.39 -12.76 -16.80
N ASP A 154 7.56 -12.20 -17.14
CA ASP A 154 8.32 -12.53 -18.35
C ASP A 154 8.88 -13.96 -18.32
N SER A 155 9.18 -14.48 -17.13
CA SER A 155 9.54 -15.89 -16.93
C SER A 155 8.34 -16.85 -16.92
N GLY A 156 7.12 -16.35 -17.14
CA GLY A 156 5.90 -17.15 -17.27
C GLY A 156 5.18 -17.44 -15.95
N ASN A 157 5.53 -16.76 -14.86
CA ASN A 157 4.80 -16.87 -13.60
C ASN A 157 3.54 -15.98 -13.63
N GLU A 158 2.45 -16.50 -14.17
CA GLU A 158 1.16 -15.79 -14.27
C GLU A 158 0.58 -15.35 -12.91
N LYS A 159 1.04 -15.93 -11.79
CA LYS A 159 0.60 -15.53 -10.44
C LYS A 159 1.12 -14.15 -10.03
N ALA A 160 2.15 -13.64 -10.68
CA ALA A 160 2.71 -12.32 -10.43
C ALA A 160 1.83 -11.19 -11.02
N VAL A 161 0.88 -11.51 -11.90
CA VAL A 161 -0.05 -10.54 -12.48
C VAL A 161 -1.04 -10.03 -11.43
N LEU A 162 -1.03 -8.73 -11.17
CA LEU A 162 -1.94 -8.07 -10.25
C LEU A 162 -3.35 -8.02 -10.81
N LYS A 163 -4.35 -8.21 -9.93
CA LYS A 163 -5.78 -8.28 -10.29
C LYS A 163 -6.59 -7.20 -9.58
N PHE A 164 -6.10 -5.97 -9.64
CA PHE A 164 -6.69 -4.86 -8.90
C PHE A 164 -7.99 -4.39 -9.56
N SER A 165 -8.91 -3.87 -8.75
CA SER A 165 -10.15 -3.27 -9.20
C SER A 165 -10.07 -1.76 -9.05
N GLN A 166 -9.68 -1.07 -10.13
CA GLN A 166 -9.49 0.38 -10.15
C GLN A 166 -10.73 1.16 -9.69
N ALA A 167 -11.93 0.71 -10.11
CA ALA A 167 -13.20 1.31 -9.69
C ALA A 167 -13.41 1.29 -8.17
N HIS A 168 -12.92 0.26 -7.48
CA HIS A 168 -13.11 0.14 -6.03
C HIS A 168 -12.03 0.86 -5.22
N LEU A 169 -10.82 1.06 -5.77
CA LEU A 169 -9.74 1.80 -5.12
C LEU A 169 -9.89 3.33 -5.28
N ALA A 170 -10.47 3.79 -6.40
CA ALA A 170 -10.72 5.21 -6.66
C ALA A 170 -12.03 5.74 -6.04
N ALA A 171 -12.89 4.85 -5.54
CA ALA A 171 -14.16 5.26 -4.95
C ALA A 171 -13.96 5.90 -3.55
N PRO A 172 -14.54 7.07 -3.27
CA PRO A 172 -14.53 7.63 -1.92
C PRO A 172 -15.20 6.64 -0.96
N SER A 173 -14.52 6.30 0.14
CA SER A 173 -15.09 5.45 1.19
C SER A 173 -16.33 6.14 1.77
N ALA A 174 -17.51 5.67 1.40
CA ALA A 174 -18.74 6.06 2.06
C ALA A 174 -18.70 5.52 3.49
N ILE A 175 -18.56 6.42 4.47
CA ILE A 175 -18.72 6.06 5.88
C ILE A 175 -20.19 5.72 6.07
N ALA A 176 -20.52 4.44 6.08
CA ALA A 176 -21.79 3.99 6.63
C ALA A 176 -21.74 4.27 8.14
N HIS A 177 -22.33 5.40 8.57
CA HIS A 177 -22.61 5.62 9.98
C HIS A 177 -23.50 4.47 10.45
N ALA A 178 -22.91 3.50 11.14
CA ALA A 178 -23.66 2.49 11.88
C ALA A 178 -24.38 3.20 13.03
N THR A 179 -25.58 3.72 12.75
CA THR A 179 -26.53 4.15 13.77
C THR A 179 -26.97 2.94 14.57
N GLY A 180 -26.54 2.86 15.83
CA GLY A 180 -27.36 2.32 16.92
C GLY A 180 -27.17 0.87 17.34
N PHE A 181 -26.09 0.58 18.08
CA PHE A 181 -26.20 -0.37 19.20
C PHE A 181 -26.73 0.40 20.43
N GLY A 182 -28.05 0.58 20.47
CA GLY A 182 -28.77 1.20 21.58
C GLY A 182 -29.99 0.36 21.91
N GLY A 183 -29.78 -0.74 22.64
CA GLY A 183 -30.87 -1.51 23.24
C GLY A 183 -31.66 -0.63 24.19
N ALA A 184 -32.81 -0.14 23.73
CA ALA A 184 -33.77 0.58 24.53
C ALA A 184 -34.36 -0.36 25.58
N ARG A 185 -33.77 -0.37 26.79
CA ARG A 185 -34.51 -0.76 28.00
C ARG A 185 -35.48 0.37 28.30
N GLY A 186 -36.78 0.09 28.16
CA GLY A 186 -37.84 1.01 28.56
C GLY A 186 -37.74 1.39 30.04
N PRO A 187 -38.30 2.54 30.43
CA PRO A 187 -38.23 3.02 31.81
C PRO A 187 -38.97 2.06 32.77
N PRO A 188 -38.49 1.87 34.01
CA PRO A 188 -39.17 1.02 34.97
C PRO A 188 -40.50 1.65 35.40
N ALA A 189 -41.51 0.80 35.59
CA ALA A 189 -42.85 1.19 36.02
C ALA A 189 -42.81 1.89 37.40
N PRO A 190 -43.69 2.88 37.66
CA PRO A 190 -43.76 3.55 38.94
C PRO A 190 -44.31 2.61 40.01
N TYR A 191 -43.60 2.51 41.14
CA TYR A 191 -44.09 1.82 42.32
C TYR A 191 -45.26 2.59 42.93
N HIS A 192 -46.42 1.94 43.01
CA HIS A 192 -47.54 2.39 43.83
C HIS A 192 -47.21 2.18 45.32
N ARG A 193 -47.50 3.18 46.14
CA ARG A 193 -47.81 3.02 47.55
C ARG A 193 -49.01 3.89 47.90
#